data_AF-A0A821FLA9-F1
#
_entry.id   AF-A0A821FLA9-F1
#
_cell.length_a   1.000
_cell.length_b   1.000
_cell.length_c   1.000
_cell.angle_alpha   90.00
_cell.angle_beta   90.00
_cell.angle_gamma   90.00
#
_symmetry.space_group_name_H-M   'P 1'
#
loop_
_entity.id
_entity.type
_entity.pdbx_description
1 polymer ?
#
loop_
_entity_poly.entity_id
_entity_poly.type
_entity_poly.pdbx_seq_one_letter_code
_entity_poly.pdbx_strand_id
1 'polypeptide(L)'
;MVSRYRDLTNENINILIKEFIIPYSHLKQFKEHLNDESKARIASYEEKLDTILWYSEDLQCSDVDDIISERLQNGEQITLPYGKLMERLLLLRTLLNNENETTTFENYEHGRERGGRRQITRNVHDQHSTQLSKRKLYSDLLLIAEVQLEKIKLPLESPVAVMGDASDSMEVAIRTATILASLLTAVC
;
A
#
# COMPACT_ATOMS: atom_id res chain seq x y z
N MET A 1 33.56 -4.39 5.38
CA MET A 1 32.26 -3.75 5.64
C MET A 1 31.07 -4.75 5.62
N VAL A 2 31.31 -6.09 5.59
CA VAL A 2 30.27 -7.13 5.41
C VAL A 2 30.10 -8.03 6.66
N SER A 3 30.86 -7.82 7.75
CA SER A 3 30.93 -8.79 8.86
C SER A 3 29.92 -8.59 10.00
N ARG A 4 29.00 -7.61 9.93
CA ARG A 4 28.00 -7.36 10.98
C ARG A 4 26.55 -7.72 10.59
N TYR A 5 26.33 -8.19 9.36
CA TYR A 5 25.02 -8.62 8.85
C TYR A 5 24.58 -10.01 9.34
N ARG A 6 25.44 -10.74 10.06
CA ARG A 6 25.17 -12.14 10.45
C ARG A 6 24.21 -12.27 11.62
N ASP A 7 23.99 -11.20 12.39
CA ASP A 7 23.20 -11.27 13.62
C ASP A 7 21.86 -10.54 13.49
N LEU A 8 21.29 -10.33 12.28
CA LEU A 8 19.93 -9.78 12.21
C LEU A 8 18.94 -10.78 12.80
N THR A 9 18.24 -10.35 13.84
CA THR A 9 17.16 -11.07 14.50
C THR A 9 15.93 -10.18 14.62
N ASN A 10 14.78 -10.80 14.86
CA ASN A 10 13.51 -10.09 15.08
C ASN A 10 13.60 -9.04 16.20
N GLU A 11 14.47 -9.28 17.19
CA GLU A 11 14.59 -8.46 18.40
C GLU A 11 15.50 -7.24 18.21
N ASN A 12 16.52 -7.34 17.36
CA ASN A 12 17.53 -6.28 17.19
C ASN A 12 17.39 -5.46 15.91
N ILE A 13 16.49 -5.85 15.01
CA ILE A 13 16.36 -5.23 13.69
C ILE A 13 16.09 -3.73 13.75
N ASN A 14 15.17 -3.28 14.61
CA ASN A 14 14.83 -1.87 14.75
C ASN A 14 16.00 -1.03 15.31
N ILE A 15 16.89 -1.63 16.11
CA ILE A 15 18.09 -0.97 16.63
C ILE A 15 19.13 -0.86 15.52
N LEU A 16 19.34 -1.95 14.77
CA LEU A 16 20.30 -1.99 13.67
C LEU A 16 19.94 -1.02 12.54
N ILE A 17 18.65 -0.85 12.23
CA ILE A 17 18.19 0.13 11.23
C ILE A 17 18.51 1.57 11.67
N LYS A 18 18.52 1.86 12.97
CA LYS A 18 18.92 3.18 13.49
C LYS A 18 20.41 3.47 13.35
N GLU A 19 21.25 2.44 13.37
CA GLU A 19 22.70 2.59 13.30
C GLU A 19 23.25 2.45 11.87
N PHE A 20 22.61 1.63 11.05
CA PHE A 20 23.12 1.24 9.74
C PHE A 20 22.10 1.47 8.63
N ILE A 21 22.61 1.79 7.44
CA ILE A 21 21.85 1.81 6.20
C ILE A 21 21.82 0.38 5.66
N ILE A 22 20.65 -0.25 5.70
CA ILE A 22 20.46 -1.63 5.26
C ILE A 22 19.45 -1.65 4.11
N PRO A 23 19.82 -2.12 2.90
CA PRO A 23 18.87 -2.19 1.79
C PRO A 23 17.64 -3.03 2.16
N TYR A 24 16.45 -2.55 1.81
CA TYR A 24 15.20 -3.19 2.22
C TYR A 24 15.09 -4.66 1.80
N SER A 25 15.72 -5.06 0.68
CA SER A 25 15.77 -6.45 0.21
C SER A 25 16.25 -7.45 1.28
N HIS A 26 17.16 -7.03 2.18
CA HIS A 26 17.66 -7.85 3.29
C HIS A 26 16.75 -7.81 4.52
N LEU A 27 15.95 -6.76 4.66
CA LEU A 27 15.01 -6.56 5.77
C LEU A 27 13.65 -7.22 5.50
N LYS A 28 13.34 -7.54 4.23
CA LYS A 28 12.05 -8.12 3.79
C LYS A 28 11.62 -9.35 4.60
N GLN A 29 12.55 -10.19 5.02
CA GLN A 29 12.26 -11.40 5.80
C GLN A 29 11.73 -11.09 7.22
N PHE A 30 11.91 -9.85 7.70
CA PHE A 30 11.56 -9.40 9.05
C PHE A 30 10.45 -8.34 9.06
N LYS A 31 9.75 -8.17 7.93
CA LYS A 31 8.76 -7.10 7.72
C LYS A 31 7.73 -6.94 8.83
N GLU A 32 7.30 -8.05 9.46
CA GLU A 32 6.31 -8.06 10.53
C GLU A 32 6.82 -7.46 11.85
N HIS A 33 8.14 -7.35 12.02
CA HIS A 33 8.79 -6.87 13.23
C HIS A 33 9.30 -5.42 13.10
N LEU A 34 9.08 -4.78 11.94
CA LEU A 34 9.47 -3.40 11.70
C LEU A 34 8.46 -2.44 12.32
N ASN A 35 8.95 -1.57 13.21
CA ASN A 35 8.13 -0.47 13.73
C ASN A 35 8.04 0.69 12.72
N ASP A 36 7.09 1.59 12.92
CA ASP A 36 6.83 2.68 11.97
C ASP A 36 8.02 3.64 11.83
N GLU A 37 8.78 3.87 12.91
CA GLU A 37 10.03 4.64 12.89
C GLU A 37 11.08 4.01 11.95
N SER A 38 11.21 2.68 11.99
CA SER A 38 12.15 1.96 11.12
C SER A 38 11.67 1.96 9.68
N LYS A 39 10.37 1.83 9.42
CA LYS A 39 9.79 1.94 8.06
C LYS A 39 10.04 3.32 7.46
N ALA A 40 9.77 4.39 8.21
CA ALA A 40 10.04 5.77 7.79
C ALA A 40 11.53 5.98 7.50
N ARG A 41 12.39 5.43 8.35
CA ARG A 41 13.84 5.49 8.15
C ARG A 41 14.28 4.75 6.89
N ILE A 42 13.74 3.56 6.61
CA ILE A 42 14.00 2.82 5.37
C ILE A 42 13.62 3.67 4.16
N ALA A 43 12.43 4.27 4.17
CA ALA A 43 11.96 5.10 3.06
C ALA A 43 12.81 6.37 2.84
N SER A 44 13.47 6.90 3.87
CA SER A 44 14.29 8.11 3.73
C SER A 44 15.67 7.85 3.15
N TYR A 45 16.30 6.70 3.41
CA TYR A 45 17.63 6.39 2.87
C TYR A 45 17.63 5.56 1.60
N GLU A 46 16.53 4.87 1.26
CA GLU A 46 16.49 4.01 0.09
C GLU A 46 16.64 4.84 -1.19
N GLU A 47 17.64 4.51 -2.01
CA GLU A 47 18.05 5.36 -3.14
C GLU A 47 16.96 5.49 -4.21
N LYS A 48 16.19 4.42 -4.43
CA LYS A 48 15.18 4.36 -5.49
C LYS A 48 13.78 4.41 -4.93
N LEU A 49 13.01 5.42 -5.33
CA LEU A 49 11.59 5.50 -5.00
C LEU A 49 10.79 4.29 -5.50
N ASP A 50 11.20 3.71 -6.64
CA ASP A 50 10.61 2.48 -7.18
C ASP A 50 10.64 1.32 -6.17
N THR A 51 11.71 1.19 -5.39
CA THR A 51 11.84 0.14 -4.36
C THR A 51 10.80 0.32 -3.26
N ILE A 52 10.64 1.56 -2.78
CA ILE A 52 9.71 1.89 -1.70
C ILE A 52 8.27 1.64 -2.16
N LEU A 53 7.93 2.11 -3.37
CA LEU A 53 6.62 1.90 -3.98
C LEU A 53 6.35 0.41 -4.28
N TRP A 54 7.37 -0.35 -4.66
CA TRP A 54 7.23 -1.79 -4.89
C TRP A 54 6.85 -2.55 -3.62
N TYR A 55 7.39 -2.13 -2.48
CA TYR A 55 7.17 -2.75 -1.17
C TYR A 55 6.26 -1.92 -0.26
N SER A 56 5.40 -1.07 -0.83
CA SER A 56 4.55 -0.15 -0.07
C SER A 56 3.59 -0.86 0.89
N GLU A 57 3.19 -2.10 0.59
CA GLU A 57 2.35 -2.93 1.45
C GLU A 57 3.09 -3.35 2.74
N ASP A 58 4.38 -3.65 2.62
CA ASP A 58 5.19 -4.08 3.76
C ASP A 58 5.65 -2.87 4.60
N LEU A 59 5.86 -1.72 3.94
CA LEU A 59 6.33 -0.46 4.54
C LEU A 59 5.18 0.51 4.88
N GLN A 60 3.95 0.01 5.00
CA GLN A 60 2.78 0.86 5.23
C GLN A 60 2.86 1.57 6.59
N CYS A 61 3.01 2.90 6.56
CA CYS A 61 2.77 3.83 7.67
C CYS A 61 2.61 5.28 7.15
N SER A 62 2.02 6.17 7.94
CA SER A 62 1.76 7.57 7.55
C SER A 62 3.03 8.32 7.15
N ASP A 63 4.11 8.11 7.90
CA ASP A 63 5.37 8.81 7.70
C ASP A 63 6.03 8.41 6.37
N VAL A 64 5.84 7.15 5.94
CA VAL A 64 6.32 6.68 4.63
C VAL A 64 5.54 7.34 3.50
N ASP A 65 4.22 7.50 3.63
CA ASP A 65 3.39 8.17 2.63
C ASP A 65 3.81 9.65 2.45
N ASP A 66 4.12 10.33 3.55
CA ASP A 66 4.63 11.72 3.53
C ASP A 66 6.01 11.81 2.87
N ILE A 67 6.94 10.91 3.20
CA ILE A 67 8.28 10.85 2.58
C ILE A 67 8.17 10.59 1.07
N ILE A 68 7.31 9.66 0.65
CA ILE A 68 7.11 9.39 -0.77
C ILE A 68 6.57 10.64 -1.47
N SER A 69 5.56 11.30 -0.89
CA SER A 69 4.97 12.52 -1.47
C SER A 69 6.01 13.65 -1.59
N GLU A 70 6.86 13.84 -0.58
CA GLU A 70 7.94 14.83 -0.63
C GLU A 70 8.96 14.51 -1.74
N ARG A 71 9.37 13.26 -1.87
CA ARG A 71 10.31 12.81 -2.92
C ARG A 71 9.73 13.00 -4.32
N LEU A 72 8.43 12.75 -4.50
CA LEU A 72 7.73 13.00 -5.75
C LEU A 72 7.69 14.50 -6.09
N GLN A 73 7.40 15.35 -5.10
CA GLN A 73 7.40 16.81 -5.29
C GLN A 73 8.79 17.37 -5.59
N ASN A 74 9.85 16.75 -5.06
CA ASN A 74 11.25 17.05 -5.39
C ASN A 74 11.65 16.62 -6.81
N GLY A 75 10.74 16.00 -7.58
CA GLY A 75 10.94 15.65 -8.98
C GLY A 75 11.67 14.32 -9.18
N GLU A 76 11.70 13.44 -8.17
CA GLU A 76 12.24 12.10 -8.35
C GLU A 76 11.38 11.31 -9.34
N GLN A 77 12.00 10.71 -10.34
CA GLN A 77 11.29 10.00 -11.40
C GLN A 77 10.99 8.56 -10.99
N ILE A 78 9.73 8.16 -11.19
CA ILE A 78 9.28 6.78 -11.07
C ILE A 78 9.54 6.04 -12.39
N THR A 79 10.28 4.93 -12.33
CA THR A 79 10.53 4.03 -13.48
C THR A 79 9.70 2.75 -13.45
N LEU A 80 8.79 2.63 -12.47
CA LEU A 80 7.86 1.50 -12.36
C LEU A 80 7.07 1.28 -13.66
N PRO A 81 6.87 0.01 -14.08
CA PRO A 81 5.95 -0.32 -15.16
C PRO A 81 4.53 0.16 -14.85
N TYR A 82 3.83 0.67 -15.87
CA TYR A 82 2.46 1.22 -15.72
C TYR A 82 1.50 0.27 -15.01
N GLY A 83 1.56 -1.04 -15.31
CA GLY A 83 0.73 -2.04 -14.65
C GLY A 83 0.95 -2.11 -13.13
N LYS A 84 2.20 -1.97 -12.67
CA LYS A 84 2.52 -1.95 -11.23
C LYS A 84 2.05 -0.65 -10.58
N LEU A 85 2.20 0.48 -11.27
CA LEU A 85 1.70 1.77 -10.82
C LEU A 85 0.17 1.76 -10.65
N MET A 86 -0.55 1.17 -11.61
CA MET A 86 -2.01 1.00 -11.53
C MET A 86 -2.43 0.12 -10.36
N GLU A 87 -1.73 -0.99 -10.11
CA GLU A 87 -1.94 -1.85 -8.94
C GLU A 87 -1.83 -1.04 -7.62
N ARG A 88 -0.83 -0.15 -7.53
CA ARG A 88 -0.65 0.73 -6.35
C ARG A 88 -1.79 1.74 -6.21
N LEU A 89 -2.21 2.37 -7.31
CA LEU A 89 -3.33 3.31 -7.31
C LEU A 89 -4.64 2.64 -6.89
N LEU A 90 -4.91 1.43 -7.39
CA LEU A 90 -6.09 0.66 -7.00
C LEU A 90 -6.05 0.27 -5.52
N LEU A 91 -4.89 -0.14 -4.99
CA LEU A 91 -4.72 -0.44 -3.57
C LEU A 91 -5.01 0.78 -2.70
N LEU A 92 -4.42 1.95 -3.03
CA LEU A 92 -4.67 3.20 -2.32
C LEU A 92 -6.15 3.59 -2.37
N ARG A 93 -6.80 3.45 -3.53
CA ARG A 93 -8.23 3.73 -3.69
C ARG A 93 -9.10 2.82 -2.82
N THR A 94 -8.80 1.52 -2.79
CA THR A 94 -9.53 0.56 -1.94
C THR A 94 -9.39 0.90 -0.45
N LEU A 95 -8.17 1.23 0.00
CA LEU A 95 -7.94 1.66 1.38
C LEU A 95 -8.71 2.93 1.73
N LEU A 96 -8.72 3.92 0.84
CA LEU A 96 -9.48 5.16 1.03
C LEU A 96 -11.00 4.92 1.08
N ASN A 97 -11.51 3.97 0.30
CA ASN A 97 -12.94 3.65 0.26
C ASN A 97 -13.40 2.87 1.51
N ASN A 98 -12.66 1.85 1.93
CA ASN A 98 -13.02 1.02 3.08
C ASN A 98 -13.07 1.83 4.39
N GLU A 99 -12.20 2.82 4.53
CA GLU A 99 -12.19 3.72 5.70
C GLU A 99 -13.41 4.66 5.73
N ASN A 100 -13.94 5.09 4.58
CA ASN A 100 -15.15 5.92 4.50
C ASN A 100 -16.42 5.12 4.88
N GLU A 101 -16.47 3.83 4.56
CA GLU A 101 -17.58 2.95 4.96
C GLU A 101 -17.60 2.69 6.47
N THR A 102 -16.42 2.51 7.08
CA THR A 102 -16.29 2.25 8.52
C THR A 102 -16.82 3.42 9.37
N THR A 103 -16.58 4.67 8.96
CA THR A 103 -17.15 5.87 9.60
C THR A 103 -18.67 5.97 9.50
N THR A 104 -19.31 5.26 8.57
CA THR A 104 -20.77 5.31 8.41
C THR A 104 -21.45 4.36 9.39
N PHE A 105 -20.86 3.21 9.68
CA PHE A 105 -21.42 2.23 10.64
C PHE A 105 -21.30 2.67 12.11
N GLU A 106 -20.19 3.30 12.52
CA GLU A 106 -20.03 3.78 13.90
C GLU A 106 -21.04 4.87 14.28
N ASN A 107 -21.47 5.69 13.30
CA ASN A 107 -22.46 6.74 13.52
C ASN A 107 -23.90 6.21 13.69
N TYR A 108 -24.18 4.97 13.26
CA TYR A 108 -25.50 4.34 13.46
C TYR A 108 -25.62 3.60 14.81
N GLU A 109 -24.51 3.18 15.42
CA GLU A 109 -24.52 2.49 16.72
C GLU A 109 -24.38 3.45 17.92
N HIS A 110 -23.86 4.67 17.75
CA HIS A 110 -23.70 5.63 18.86
C HIS A 110 -24.98 6.36 19.32
N GLY A 111 -26.16 5.95 18.85
CA GLY A 111 -27.47 6.42 19.34
C GLY A 111 -27.95 5.74 20.63
N ARG A 112 -27.23 4.73 21.14
CA ARG A 112 -27.57 4.01 22.37
C ARG A 112 -26.31 3.63 23.14
N GLU A 113 -25.78 4.55 23.94
CA GLU A 113 -25.20 4.25 25.26
C GLU A 113 -24.62 5.54 25.88
N ARG A 114 -25.36 6.09 26.86
CA ARG A 114 -24.82 7.06 27.82
C ARG A 114 -24.18 6.28 28.97
N GLY A 115 -22.85 6.35 29.09
CA GLY A 115 -22.18 6.08 30.36
C GLY A 115 -20.82 5.41 30.22
N GLY A 116 -19.74 6.18 30.06
CA GLY A 116 -18.38 5.64 30.08
C GLY A 116 -17.31 6.61 29.62
N ARG A 117 -17.10 7.70 30.36
CA ARG A 117 -16.03 8.67 30.08
C ARG A 117 -14.69 8.10 30.56
N ARG A 118 -13.90 7.47 29.68
CA ARG A 118 -12.43 7.34 29.81
C ARG A 118 -11.80 6.89 28.47
N GLN A 119 -10.89 7.73 27.96
CA GLN A 119 -9.89 7.45 26.91
C GLN A 119 -10.38 7.24 25.46
N ILE A 120 -11.00 8.25 24.84
CA ILE A 120 -11.09 8.37 23.37
C ILE A 120 -10.71 9.81 23.03
N THR A 121 -9.43 10.12 22.91
CA THR A 121 -9.02 11.47 22.47
C THR A 121 -7.64 11.51 21.81
N ARG A 122 -6.88 10.40 21.82
CA ARG A 122 -5.62 10.28 21.06
C ARG A 122 -5.80 9.70 19.66
N ASN A 123 -6.75 8.77 19.44
CA ASN A 123 -6.87 8.08 18.15
C ASN A 123 -7.50 8.90 17.00
N VAL A 124 -8.28 9.95 17.30
CA VAL A 124 -8.99 10.71 16.24
C VAL A 124 -8.04 11.64 15.47
N HIS A 125 -6.95 12.09 16.09
CA HIS A 125 -6.00 13.00 15.45
C HIS A 125 -5.05 12.28 14.49
N ASP A 126 -4.58 11.08 14.88
CA ASP A 126 -3.64 10.27 14.09
C ASP A 126 -4.30 9.60 12.87
N GLN A 127 -5.60 9.30 12.93
CA GLN A 127 -6.29 8.73 11.78
C GLN A 127 -6.56 9.75 10.67
N HIS A 128 -6.84 11.01 11.05
CA HIS A 128 -7.07 12.07 10.06
C HIS A 128 -5.78 12.49 9.34
N SER A 129 -4.63 12.53 10.03
CA SER A 129 -3.33 12.81 9.40
C SER A 129 -2.98 11.72 8.38
N THR A 130 -3.11 10.45 8.76
CA THR A 130 -2.83 9.30 7.90
C THR A 130 -3.69 9.30 6.63
N GLN A 131 -4.98 9.64 6.73
CA GLN A 131 -5.85 9.76 5.56
C GLN A 131 -5.46 10.88 4.61
N LEU A 132 -5.06 12.03 5.15
CA LEU A 132 -4.64 13.17 4.35
C LEU A 132 -3.39 12.82 3.53
N SER A 133 -2.41 12.14 4.15
CA SER A 133 -1.18 11.68 3.50
C SER A 133 -1.47 10.70 2.36
N LYS A 134 -2.31 9.68 2.60
CA LYS A 134 -2.74 8.72 1.55
C LYS A 134 -3.44 9.40 0.36
N ARG A 135 -4.28 10.41 0.62
CA ARG A 135 -4.99 11.15 -0.44
C ARG A 135 -4.02 11.97 -1.30
N LYS A 136 -3.05 12.63 -0.67
CA LYS A 136 -1.99 13.37 -1.37
C LYS A 136 -1.14 12.43 -2.23
N LEU A 137 -0.69 11.32 -1.64
CA LEU A 137 0.07 10.31 -2.35
C LEU A 137 -0.71 9.76 -3.56
N TYR A 138 -2.00 9.47 -3.39
CA TYR A 138 -2.86 9.02 -4.48
C TYR A 138 -2.94 10.04 -5.61
N SER A 139 -3.15 11.33 -5.30
CA SER A 139 -3.19 12.38 -6.34
C SER A 139 -1.85 12.53 -7.07
N ASP A 140 -0.74 12.46 -6.34
CA ASP A 140 0.60 12.62 -6.91
C ASP A 140 0.94 11.44 -7.85
N LEU A 141 0.64 10.21 -7.45
CA LEU A 141 0.83 9.02 -8.28
C LEU A 141 -0.11 9.00 -9.50
N LEU A 142 -1.33 9.53 -9.37
CA LEU A 142 -2.30 9.56 -10.46
C LEU A 142 -1.79 10.42 -11.62
N LEU A 143 -1.23 11.59 -11.33
CA LEU A 143 -0.65 12.47 -12.36
C LEU A 143 0.47 11.77 -13.13
N ILE A 144 1.32 11.01 -12.43
CA ILE A 144 2.41 10.27 -13.07
C ILE A 144 1.86 9.13 -13.94
N ALA A 145 0.82 8.43 -13.46
CA ALA A 145 0.18 7.37 -14.22
C ALA A 145 -0.46 7.89 -15.50
N GLU A 146 -1.14 9.04 -15.47
CA GLU A 146 -1.71 9.69 -16.66
C GLU A 146 -0.63 9.98 -17.70
N VAL A 147 0.49 10.57 -17.29
CA VAL A 147 1.64 10.84 -18.19
C VAL A 147 2.23 9.55 -18.77
N GLN A 148 2.30 8.47 -17.98
CA GLN A 148 2.77 7.17 -18.48
C GLN A 148 1.77 6.54 -19.47
N LEU A 149 0.46 6.66 -19.20
CA LEU A 149 -0.59 6.12 -20.06
C LEU A 149 -0.58 6.78 -21.45
N GLU A 150 -0.39 8.10 -21.51
CA GLU A 150 -0.29 8.84 -22.79
C GLU A 150 0.88 8.39 -23.67
N LYS A 151 1.95 7.86 -23.05
CA LYS A 151 3.10 7.31 -23.78
C LYS A 151 2.81 5.95 -24.41
N ILE A 152 1.80 5.23 -23.92
CA ILE A 152 1.44 3.91 -24.44
C ILE A 152 0.71 4.09 -25.76
N LYS A 153 1.46 3.97 -26.85
CA LYS A 153 0.92 3.92 -28.21
C LYS A 153 0.95 2.48 -28.70
N LEU A 154 -0.23 1.89 -28.84
CA LEU A 154 -0.39 0.58 -29.44
C LEU A 154 -0.78 0.79 -30.91
N PRO A 155 0.13 0.53 -31.87
CA PRO A 155 -0.23 0.53 -33.29
C PRO A 155 -1.13 -0.67 -33.55
N LEU A 156 -2.43 -0.46 -33.47
CA LEU A 156 -3.42 -1.49 -33.72
C LEU A 156 -3.97 -1.31 -35.13
N GLU A 157 -3.95 -2.40 -35.90
CA GLU A 157 -4.56 -2.41 -37.22
C GLU A 157 -6.09 -2.36 -37.09
N SER A 158 -6.73 -1.55 -37.93
CA SER A 158 -8.19 -1.40 -37.91
C SER A 158 -8.89 -2.64 -38.48
N PRO A 159 -10.09 -3.01 -37.97
CA PRO A 159 -10.85 -2.36 -36.91
C PRO A 159 -10.45 -2.84 -35.50
N VAL A 160 -10.29 -1.90 -34.57
CA VAL A 160 -10.04 -2.19 -33.15
C VAL A 160 -11.37 -2.19 -32.41
N ALA A 161 -11.72 -3.31 -31.79
CA ALA A 161 -12.81 -3.40 -30.84
C ALA A 161 -12.23 -3.50 -29.43
N VAL A 162 -12.56 -2.56 -28.55
CA VAL A 162 -12.28 -2.67 -27.12
C VAL A 162 -13.53 -3.22 -26.46
N MET A 163 -13.49 -4.49 -26.06
CA MET A 163 -14.55 -5.13 -25.29
C MET A 163 -14.08 -5.25 -23.84
N GLY A 164 -14.60 -4.37 -22.98
CA GLY A 164 -14.44 -4.52 -21.54
C GLY A 164 -15.52 -5.45 -21.01
N ASP A 165 -15.12 -6.51 -20.31
CA ASP A 165 -16.06 -7.32 -19.54
C ASP A 165 -16.25 -6.65 -18.17
N ALA A 166 -17.43 -6.04 -17.98
CA ALA A 166 -17.88 -5.52 -16.70
C ALA A 166 -19.00 -6.41 -16.12
N SER A 167 -19.11 -7.65 -16.57
CA SER A 167 -20.12 -8.58 -16.08
C SER A 167 -19.66 -9.27 -14.79
N ASP A 168 -20.59 -9.46 -13.85
CA ASP A 168 -20.37 -10.21 -12.61
C ASP A 168 -20.07 -11.71 -12.87
N SER A 169 -20.09 -12.14 -14.14
CA SER A 169 -19.89 -13.54 -14.54
C SER A 169 -18.52 -14.08 -14.14
N MET A 170 -17.48 -13.23 -14.15
CA MET A 170 -16.14 -13.61 -13.70
C MET A 170 -16.11 -13.88 -12.20
N GLU A 171 -16.81 -13.08 -11.38
CA GLU A 171 -16.89 -13.30 -9.94
C GLU A 171 -17.65 -14.61 -9.62
N VAL A 172 -18.74 -14.88 -10.33
CA VAL A 172 -19.48 -16.15 -10.22
C VAL A 172 -18.59 -17.34 -10.57
N ALA A 173 -17.79 -17.23 -11.63
CA ALA A 173 -16.85 -18.28 -12.04
C ALA A 173 -15.79 -18.54 -10.96
N ILE A 174 -15.19 -17.50 -10.38
CA ILE A 174 -14.19 -17.61 -9.29
C ILE A 174 -14.80 -18.31 -8.06
N ARG A 175 -15.98 -17.88 -7.62
CA ARG A 175 -16.67 -18.47 -6.46
C ARG A 175 -16.98 -19.94 -6.69
N THR A 176 -17.49 -20.28 -7.88
CA THR A 176 -17.84 -21.65 -8.24
C THR A 176 -16.59 -22.55 -8.28
N ALA A 177 -15.51 -22.09 -8.90
CA ALA A 177 -14.24 -22.83 -8.94
C ALA A 177 -13.66 -23.06 -7.55
N THR A 178 -13.74 -22.06 -6.66
CA THR A 178 -13.27 -22.17 -5.27
C THR A 178 -14.06 -23.22 -4.49
N ILE A 179 -15.39 -23.27 -4.67
CA ILE A 179 -16.25 -24.29 -4.04
C ILE A 179 -15.88 -25.69 -4.54
N LEU A 180 -15.73 -25.86 -5.85
CA LEU A 180 -15.36 -27.15 -6.44
C LEU A 180 -13.98 -27.62 -5.98
N ALA A 181 -13.00 -26.72 -5.94
CA ALA A 181 -11.66 -27.03 -5.44
C ALA A 181 -11.68 -27.45 -3.97
N SER A 182 -12.44 -26.74 -3.13
CA SER A 182 -12.62 -27.08 -1.72
C SER A 182 -13.24 -28.48 -1.54
N LEU A 183 -14.29 -28.78 -2.30
CA LEU A 183 -14.93 -30.10 -2.29
C LEU A 183 -14.00 -31.22 -2.76
N LEU A 184 -13.27 -31.01 -3.86
CA LEU A 184 -12.29 -31.98 -4.36
C LEU A 184 -11.18 -32.22 -3.33
N THR A 185 -10.71 -31.17 -2.66
CA THR A 185 -9.67 -31.27 -1.62
C THR A 185 -10.17 -32.00 -0.37
N ALA A 186 -11.47 -31.96 -0.07
CA ALA A 186 -12.04 -32.69 1.06
C ALA A 186 -12.28 -34.19 0.76
N VAL A 187 -12.35 -34.56 -0.52
CA VAL A 187 -12.65 -35.93 -0.97
C VAL A 187 -11.39 -36.70 -1.38
N CYS A 188 -10.33 -36.01 -1.80
CA CYS A 188 -9.02 -36.58 -2.11
C CYS A 188 -8.09 -36.58 -0.89
#